data_AF-A0A0G4KMK1-F1
#
_entry.id   AF-A0A0G4KMK1-F1
#
_cell.length_a   1.000
_cell.length_b   1.000
_cell.length_c   1.000
_cell.angle_alpha   90.00
_cell.angle_beta   90.00
_cell.angle_gamma   90.00
#
_symmetry.space_group_name_H-M   'P 1'
#
loop_
_entity.id
_entity.type
_entity.pdbx_description
1 polymer ?
#
loop_
_entity_poly.entity_id
_entity_poly.type
_entity_poly.pdbx_seq_one_letter_code
_entity_poly.pdbx_strand_id
1 'polypeptide(L)'
;MRKLGIIESTDSQPFLPELHKEHNQFRRGFVEDDHVPFMARGVEILHMIPTPFPPQWHKMEDDGEHLDIPTVRDWTRIVTAFTAEWLDIAEYLPKKTEGQLKREATETAKTEL
;
A
#
# COMPACT_ATOMS: atom_id res chain seq x y z
N MET A 1 -10.42 0.85 3.98
CA MET A 1 -9.15 0.78 4.71
C MET A 1 -9.07 1.80 5.85
N ARG A 2 -8.88 3.12 5.62
CA ARG A 2 -8.78 4.11 6.73
C ARG A 2 -10.01 4.22 7.62
N LYS A 3 -11.22 4.25 7.03
CA LYS A 3 -12.50 4.22 7.79
C LYS A 3 -12.71 2.95 8.62
N LEU A 4 -11.92 1.90 8.36
CA LEU A 4 -11.97 0.65 9.12
C LEU A 4 -11.02 0.67 10.33
N GLY A 5 -10.20 1.71 10.50
CA GLY A 5 -9.24 1.82 11.61
C GLY A 5 -8.04 0.86 11.51
N ILE A 6 -7.78 0.28 10.33
CA ILE A 6 -6.75 -0.76 10.12
C ILE A 6 -5.40 -0.17 9.67
N ILE A 7 -5.42 1.06 9.18
CA ILE A 7 -4.28 1.78 8.62
C ILE A 7 -3.61 2.60 9.71
N GLU A 8 -2.28 2.57 9.77
CA GLU A 8 -1.48 3.22 10.81
C GLU A 8 -0.89 4.56 10.39
N SER A 9 -0.63 4.73 9.09
CA SER A 9 -0.15 5.97 8.48
C SER A 9 -1.13 7.11 8.77
N THR A 10 -0.56 8.25 9.18
CA THR A 10 -1.33 9.44 9.57
C THR A 10 -1.56 10.41 8.41
N ASP A 11 -1.00 10.10 7.23
CA ASP A 11 -1.18 10.95 6.05
C ASP A 11 -2.65 10.94 5.60
N SER A 12 -3.19 12.16 5.43
CA SER A 12 -4.53 12.41 4.95
C SER A 12 -4.67 12.12 3.44
N GLN A 13 -3.57 12.12 2.69
CA GLN A 13 -3.59 11.89 1.24
C GLN A 13 -4.03 10.47 0.91
N PRO A 14 -4.93 10.25 -0.07
CA PRO A 14 -5.38 8.90 -0.45
C PRO A 14 -4.20 8.02 -0.89
N PHE A 15 -4.27 6.72 -0.59
CA PHE A 15 -3.26 5.73 -1.05
C PHE A 15 -3.16 5.65 -2.58
N LEU A 16 -4.27 5.85 -3.26
CA LEU A 16 -4.36 5.95 -4.72
C LEU A 16 -4.94 7.33 -5.07
N PRO A 17 -4.11 8.37 -5.16
CA PRO A 17 -4.56 9.72 -5.55
C PRO A 17 -5.21 9.76 -6.93
N GLU A 18 -4.94 8.76 -7.76
CA GLU A 18 -5.45 8.56 -9.11
C GLU A 18 -6.79 7.81 -9.15
N LEU A 19 -7.34 7.36 -8.01
CA LEU A 19 -8.53 6.49 -7.98
C LEU A 19 -9.72 7.05 -8.77
N HIS A 20 -9.86 8.37 -8.82
CA HIS A 20 -10.94 9.07 -9.51
C HIS A 20 -10.52 9.71 -10.83
N LYS A 21 -9.29 9.41 -11.32
CA LYS A 21 -8.84 9.87 -12.62
C LYS A 21 -9.42 8.97 -13.70
N GLU A 22 -10.08 9.58 -14.65
CA GLU A 22 -10.44 8.96 -15.92
C GLU A 22 -9.18 8.64 -16.73
N HIS A 23 -9.26 7.63 -17.59
CA HIS A 23 -8.15 7.19 -18.45
C HIS A 23 -7.50 8.32 -19.27
N ASN A 24 -8.25 9.37 -19.61
CA ASN A 24 -7.76 10.54 -20.35
C ASN A 24 -7.12 11.63 -19.47
N GLN A 25 -7.20 11.52 -18.14
CA GLN A 25 -6.66 12.48 -17.17
C GLN A 25 -5.27 12.11 -16.66
N PHE A 26 -4.76 10.92 -17.02
CA PHE A 26 -3.38 10.54 -16.73
C PHE A 26 -2.43 11.43 -17.53
N ARG A 27 -1.66 12.26 -16.82
CA ARG A 27 -0.64 13.10 -17.43
C ARG A 27 0.46 12.19 -17.99
N ARG A 28 0.98 12.56 -19.16
CA ARG A 28 2.18 11.93 -19.75
C ARG A 28 3.42 12.34 -18.95
N GLY A 29 3.60 11.76 -17.76
CA GLY A 29 4.91 11.66 -17.11
C GLY A 29 5.48 10.30 -17.49
N PHE A 30 6.63 10.28 -18.15
CA PHE A 30 7.32 9.03 -18.44
C PHE A 30 8.41 8.85 -17.40
N VAL A 31 8.17 7.91 -16.48
CA VAL A 31 9.22 7.43 -15.59
C VAL A 31 9.82 6.20 -16.25
N GLU A 32 11.10 6.26 -16.56
CA GLU A 32 11.85 5.10 -17.02
C GLU A 32 12.22 4.24 -15.81
N ASP A 33 11.83 2.98 -15.85
CA ASP A 33 12.12 1.97 -14.83
C ASP A 33 12.06 0.57 -15.50
N ASP A 34 12.25 -0.49 -14.73
CA ASP A 34 12.34 -1.88 -15.21
C ASP A 34 11.14 -2.36 -16.04
N HIS A 35 9.98 -1.70 -15.92
CA HIS A 35 8.77 -2.04 -16.68
C HIS A 35 8.85 -1.67 -18.17
N VAL A 36 9.73 -0.76 -18.59
CA VAL A 36 9.76 -0.22 -19.97
C VAL A 36 9.87 -1.31 -21.03
N PRO A 37 10.78 -2.32 -20.91
CA PRO A 37 10.86 -3.40 -21.88
C PRO A 37 9.60 -4.27 -21.93
N PHE A 38 8.89 -4.46 -20.82
CA PHE A 38 7.66 -5.27 -20.76
C PHE A 38 6.49 -4.54 -21.41
N MET A 39 6.34 -3.25 -21.10
CA MET A 39 5.34 -2.38 -21.72
C MET A 39 5.51 -2.32 -23.25
N ALA A 40 6.75 -2.21 -23.75
CA ALA A 40 7.05 -2.22 -25.18
C ALA A 40 6.64 -3.53 -25.89
N ARG A 41 6.36 -4.60 -25.13
CA ARG A 41 5.94 -5.92 -25.62
C ARG A 41 4.45 -6.21 -25.35
N GLY A 42 3.69 -5.21 -24.91
CA GLY A 42 2.24 -5.31 -24.70
C GLY A 42 1.83 -5.87 -23.34
N VAL A 43 2.72 -5.93 -22.35
CA VAL A 43 2.37 -6.30 -20.97
C VAL A 43 1.64 -5.14 -20.31
N GLU A 44 0.51 -5.42 -19.66
CA GLU A 44 -0.20 -4.45 -18.83
C GLU A 44 0.59 -4.15 -17.55
N ILE A 45 0.84 -2.88 -17.28
CA ILE A 45 1.67 -2.44 -16.15
C ILE A 45 0.85 -1.64 -15.15
N LEU A 46 0.88 -2.08 -13.90
CA LEU A 46 0.52 -1.25 -12.74
C LEU A 46 1.82 -0.74 -12.10
N HIS A 47 2.24 0.48 -12.48
CA HIS A 47 3.49 1.07 -11.99
C HIS A 47 3.26 1.80 -10.66
N MET A 48 3.58 1.13 -9.55
CA MET A 48 3.42 1.66 -8.20
C MET A 48 4.66 2.43 -7.75
N ILE A 49 4.82 3.65 -8.25
CA ILE A 49 5.94 4.54 -7.92
C ILE A 49 5.41 5.92 -7.47
N PRO A 50 5.93 6.52 -6.37
CA PRO A 50 5.49 7.85 -5.96
C PRO A 50 5.93 8.91 -6.97
N THR A 51 5.10 9.93 -7.17
CA THR A 51 5.47 11.15 -7.91
C THR A 51 4.97 12.37 -7.14
N PRO A 52 5.86 13.28 -6.70
CA PRO A 52 7.32 13.29 -6.90
C PRO A 52 8.03 12.13 -6.18
N PHE A 53 9.27 11.83 -6.59
CA PHE A 53 10.13 10.89 -5.85
C PHE A 53 10.42 11.40 -4.43
N PRO A 54 10.70 10.49 -3.47
CA PRO A 54 11.08 10.88 -2.12
C PRO A 54 12.31 11.79 -2.13
N PRO A 55 12.41 12.76 -1.21
CA PRO A 55 13.54 13.69 -1.17
C PRO A 55 14.88 13.01 -0.88
N GLN A 56 14.87 11.77 -0.38
CA GLN A 56 16.05 10.94 -0.12
C GLN A 56 16.55 10.20 -1.37
N TRP A 57 15.76 10.10 -2.46
CA TRP A 57 16.12 9.35 -3.66
C TRP A 57 17.51 9.74 -4.20
N HIS A 58 18.35 8.74 -4.44
CA HIS A 58 19.76 8.89 -4.86
C HIS A 58 20.66 9.65 -3.87
N LYS A 59 20.36 9.61 -2.58
CA LYS A 59 21.21 10.15 -1.51
C LYS A 59 21.58 9.07 -0.50
N MET A 60 22.58 9.36 0.34
CA MET A 60 23.02 8.40 1.37
C MET A 60 21.98 8.20 2.47
N GLU A 61 21.07 9.17 2.63
CA GLU A 61 19.95 9.12 3.58
C GLU A 61 18.78 8.25 3.09
N ASP A 62 18.88 7.60 1.92
CA ASP A 62 17.95 6.55 1.51
C ASP A 62 18.30 5.24 2.24
N ASP A 63 17.99 5.22 3.54
CA ASP A 63 18.34 4.16 4.47
C ASP A 63 17.14 3.72 5.34
N GLY A 64 17.36 2.75 6.23
CA GLY A 64 16.32 2.23 7.11
C GLY A 64 15.85 3.21 8.19
N GLU A 65 16.64 4.21 8.54
CA GLU A 65 16.29 5.19 9.59
C GLU A 65 15.25 6.21 9.09
N HIS A 66 15.23 6.46 7.78
CA HIS A 66 14.31 7.41 7.14
C HIS A 66 12.99 6.77 6.66
N LEU A 67 12.80 5.47 6.88
CA LEU A 67 11.55 4.79 6.55
C LEU A 67 10.41 5.20 7.50
N ASP A 68 9.26 5.57 6.93
CA ASP A 68 8.01 5.64 7.70
C ASP A 68 7.43 4.22 7.89
N ILE A 69 7.79 3.60 9.03
CA ILE A 69 7.40 2.22 9.35
C ILE A 69 5.87 1.99 9.33
N PRO A 70 5.01 2.91 9.81
CA PRO A 70 3.56 2.79 9.63
C PRO A 70 3.15 2.64 8.17
N THR A 71 3.68 3.48 7.27
CA THR A 71 3.41 3.44 5.82
C THR A 71 3.89 2.14 5.19
N VAL A 72 5.07 1.62 5.57
CA VAL A 72 5.58 0.33 5.09
C VAL A 72 4.64 -0.82 5.47
N ARG A 73 4.16 -0.84 6.72
CA ARG A 73 3.21 -1.86 7.19
C ARG A 73 1.86 -1.76 6.49
N ASP A 74 1.38 -0.55 6.25
CA ASP A 74 0.12 -0.34 5.52
C ASP A 74 0.21 -0.81 4.07
N TRP A 75 1.30 -0.49 3.37
CA TRP A 75 1.54 -1.02 2.03
C TRP A 75 1.63 -2.55 2.01
N THR A 76 2.26 -3.14 3.00
CA THR A 76 2.31 -4.61 3.16
C THR A 76 0.90 -5.20 3.25
N ARG A 77 0.01 -4.59 4.05
CA ARG A 77 -1.39 -5.02 4.16
C ARG A 77 -2.15 -4.85 2.86
N ILE A 78 -2.00 -3.70 2.19
CA ILE A 78 -2.69 -3.38 0.94
C ILE A 78 -2.28 -4.36 -0.16
N VAL A 79 -0.99 -4.58 -0.38
CA VAL A 79 -0.48 -5.47 -1.42
C VAL A 79 -0.86 -6.92 -1.14
N THR A 80 -0.83 -7.35 0.14
CA THR A 80 -1.28 -8.70 0.53
C THR A 80 -2.76 -8.90 0.22
N ALA A 81 -3.61 -7.95 0.62
CA ALA A 81 -5.05 -8.01 0.36
C ALA A 81 -5.35 -7.99 -1.14
N PHE A 82 -4.72 -7.08 -1.89
CA PHE A 82 -4.86 -6.98 -3.35
C PHE A 82 -4.45 -8.29 -4.03
N THR A 83 -3.30 -8.86 -3.68
CA THR A 83 -2.82 -10.12 -4.27
C THR A 83 -3.76 -11.28 -3.94
N ALA A 84 -4.25 -11.34 -2.70
CA ALA A 84 -5.16 -12.40 -2.28
C ALA A 84 -6.53 -12.32 -2.98
N GLU A 85 -7.04 -11.11 -3.20
CA GLU A 85 -8.25 -10.86 -3.97
C GLU A 85 -8.04 -11.16 -5.45
N TRP A 86 -6.95 -10.65 -6.05
CA TRP A 86 -6.62 -10.83 -7.46
C TRP A 86 -6.44 -12.29 -7.87
N LEU A 87 -5.89 -13.12 -6.97
CA LEU A 87 -5.69 -14.55 -7.19
C LEU A 87 -6.89 -15.40 -6.73
N ASP A 88 -7.99 -14.80 -6.25
CA ASP A 88 -9.14 -15.49 -5.66
C ASP A 88 -8.77 -16.44 -4.49
N ILE A 89 -7.71 -16.14 -3.74
CA ILE A 89 -7.24 -16.98 -2.62
C ILE A 89 -7.60 -16.44 -1.23
N ALA A 90 -8.34 -15.33 -1.16
CA ALA A 90 -8.72 -14.70 0.11
C ALA A 90 -9.44 -15.67 1.07
N GLU A 91 -10.18 -16.66 0.54
CA GLU A 91 -10.88 -17.67 1.34
C GLU A 91 -9.94 -18.63 2.09
N TYR A 92 -8.70 -18.80 1.61
CA TYR A 92 -7.67 -19.66 2.19
C TYR A 92 -6.79 -18.93 3.21
N LEU A 93 -6.94 -17.61 3.34
CA LEU A 93 -6.20 -16.87 4.35
C LEU A 93 -6.66 -17.27 5.76
N PRO A 94 -5.72 -17.36 6.73
CA PRO A 94 -6.06 -17.75 8.09
C PRO A 94 -7.07 -16.75 8.68
N LYS A 95 -8.27 -17.26 8.97
CA LYS A 95 -9.32 -16.48 9.63
C LYS A 95 -9.00 -16.40 11.11
N LYS A 96 -8.96 -15.19 11.68
CA LYS A 96 -8.92 -15.04 13.14
C LYS A 96 -10.17 -15.70 13.72
N THR A 97 -9.97 -16.59 14.68
CA THR A 97 -11.08 -17.19 15.43
C THR A 97 -11.78 -16.11 16.27
N GLU A 98 -13.06 -16.30 16.60
CA GLU A 98 -13.79 -15.37 17.47
C GLU A 98 -13.08 -15.12 18.80
N GLY A 99 -12.37 -16.12 19.33
CA GLY A 99 -11.56 -15.99 20.54
C GLY A 99 -10.34 -15.07 20.37
N GLN A 100 -9.72 -15.06 19.19
CA GLN A 100 -8.61 -14.15 18.88
C GLN A 100 -9.10 -12.72 18.66
N LEU A 101 -10.23 -12.54 17.98
CA LEU A 101 -10.85 -11.22 17.77
C LEU A 101 -11.28 -10.58 19.11
N LYS A 102 -11.86 -11.37 20.02
CA LYS A 102 -12.28 -10.90 21.36
C LYS A 102 -11.09 -10.51 22.24
N ARG A 103 -9.99 -11.26 22.19
CA ARG A 103 -8.78 -10.95 22.98
C ARG A 103 -8.12 -9.65 22.53
N GLU A 104 -7.99 -9.47 21.23
CA GLU A 104 -7.38 -8.27 20.64
C GLU A 104 -8.22 -7.02 20.93
N ALA A 105 -9.56 -7.11 20.85
CA ALA A 105 -10.47 -6.03 21.25
C ALA A 105 -10.40 -5.70 22.76
N THR A 106 -10.10 -6.69 23.60
CA THR A 106 -9.96 -6.49 25.05
C THR A 106 -8.60 -5.89 25.41
N GLU A 107 -7.54 -6.19 24.65
CA GLU A 107 -6.21 -5.61 24.83
C GLU A 107 -6.12 -4.16 24.36
N THR A 108 -6.71 -3.83 23.21
CA THR A 108 -6.81 -2.42 22.77
C THR A 108 -7.61 -1.57 23.77
N ALA A 109 -8.74 -2.07 24.28
CA ALA A 109 -9.56 -1.35 25.25
C ALA A 109 -8.87 -1.09 26.61
N LYS A 110 -7.84 -1.88 26.97
CA LYS A 110 -7.05 -1.70 28.20
C LYS A 110 -5.88 -0.75 28.06
N THR A 111 -5.49 -0.42 26.83
CA THR A 111 -4.33 0.43 26.53
C THR A 111 -4.72 1.90 26.33
N GLU A 112 -6.02 2.20 26.29
CA GLU A 112 -6.60 3.56 26.15
C GLU A 112 -7.03 4.20 27.48
N LEU A 113 -6.58 3.66 28.64
CA LEU A 113 -6.75 4.22 30.00
C LEU A 113 -5.39 4.58 30.60
#